data_AF-A0A3B9EJN2-F1
#
_entry.id   AF-A0A3B9EJN2-F1
#
_cell.length_a   1.000
_cell.length_b   1.000
_cell.length_c   1.000
_cell.angle_alpha   90.00
_cell.angle_beta   90.00
_cell.angle_gamma   90.00
#
_symmetry.space_group_name_H-M   'P 1'
#
loop_
_entity.id
_entity.type
_entity.pdbx_description
1 polymer ?
#
loop_
_entity_poly.entity_id
_entity_poly.type
_entity_poly.pdbx_seq_one_letter_code
_entity_poly.pdbx_strand_id
1 'polypeptide(L)'
;MFGENRGWIVELGYQRQAIAEWRDRHIVAAATLFNLKALEARTAFDREIHDTTLGDSIFPSAKATTLIDALLRSALEDELQSFLSAAALELVAINEKLNPVSQALSEARIEFPGTASSAVEMFPEPTSDLDEGDLAAAEPAQGAWISTLPARVGRQLADKAGAAAGHLNEKLIDRLRGAAAKRIDRTWMNDAPGAPPSVQSQLIGLIDETAYACRISLS
;
A
#
# COMPACT_ATOMS: atom_id res chain seq x y z
N MET A 1 -22.75 -36.90 43.68
CA MET A 1 -21.61 -36.59 42.80
C MET A 1 -22.08 -35.78 41.58
N PHE A 2 -22.43 -34.50 41.76
CA PHE A 2 -22.84 -33.61 40.65
C PHE A 2 -22.00 -32.30 40.59
N GLY A 3 -20.94 -32.22 41.40
CA GLY A 3 -20.11 -31.01 41.54
C GLY A 3 -19.01 -30.89 40.48
N GLU A 4 -18.39 -32.00 40.07
CA GLU A 4 -17.23 -31.98 39.16
C GLU A 4 -17.61 -31.61 37.72
N ASN A 5 -18.78 -32.02 37.24
CA ASN A 5 -19.21 -31.72 35.87
C ASN A 5 -19.55 -30.24 35.61
N ARG A 6 -19.75 -29.43 36.65
CA ARG A 6 -20.05 -27.99 36.47
C ARG A 6 -18.80 -27.13 36.32
N GLY A 7 -17.67 -27.53 36.90
CA GLY A 7 -16.41 -26.77 36.83
C GLY A 7 -15.87 -26.71 35.40
N TRP A 8 -15.82 -27.86 34.72
CA TRP A 8 -15.34 -27.97 33.34
C TRP A 8 -16.17 -27.14 32.34
N ILE A 9 -17.51 -27.11 32.47
CA ILE A 9 -18.38 -26.34 31.56
C ILE A 9 -18.11 -24.83 31.69
N VAL A 10 -17.88 -24.37 32.92
CA VAL A 10 -17.58 -22.96 33.20
C VAL A 10 -16.20 -22.58 32.66
N GLU A 11 -15.19 -23.42 32.87
CA GLU A 11 -13.83 -23.22 32.35
C GLU A 11 -13.79 -23.16 30.81
N LEU A 12 -14.50 -24.07 30.15
CA LEU A 12 -14.62 -24.06 28.68
C LEU A 12 -15.33 -22.80 28.18
N GLY A 13 -16.34 -22.32 28.92
CA GLY A 13 -17.00 -21.04 28.64
C GLY A 13 -16.03 -19.86 28.67
N TYR A 14 -15.18 -19.78 29.71
CA TYR A 14 -14.15 -18.74 29.83
C TYR A 14 -13.12 -18.79 28.70
N GLN A 15 -12.67 -19.99 28.31
CA GLN A 15 -11.71 -20.13 27.21
C GLN A 15 -12.29 -19.67 25.86
N ARG A 16 -13.55 -20.02 25.57
CA ARG A 16 -14.23 -19.56 24.35
C ARG A 16 -14.42 -18.06 24.31
N GLN A 17 -14.75 -17.45 25.45
CA GLN A 17 -14.85 -16.00 25.59
C GLN A 17 -13.47 -15.34 25.37
N ALA A 18 -12.42 -15.88 25.98
CA ALA A 18 -11.05 -15.37 25.80
C ALA A 18 -10.60 -15.43 24.33
N ILE A 19 -10.96 -16.47 23.59
CA ILE A 19 -10.69 -16.57 22.13
C ILE A 19 -11.46 -15.51 21.34
N ALA A 20 -12.72 -15.24 21.69
CA ALA A 20 -13.51 -14.18 21.04
C ALA A 20 -12.89 -12.80 21.27
N GLU A 21 -12.49 -12.51 22.51
CA GLU A 21 -11.81 -11.26 22.85
C GLU A 21 -10.43 -11.14 22.19
N TRP A 22 -9.69 -12.26 22.11
CA TRP A 22 -8.42 -12.33 21.37
C TRP A 22 -8.62 -11.95 19.90
N ARG A 23 -9.60 -12.55 19.23
CA ARG A 23 -9.92 -12.28 17.82
C ARG A 23 -10.22 -10.80 17.61
N ASP A 24 -11.19 -10.27 18.35
CA ASP A 24 -11.67 -8.89 18.12
C ASP A 24 -10.56 -7.88 18.38
N ARG A 25 -9.74 -8.09 19.42
CA ARG A 25 -8.58 -7.26 19.72
C ARG A 25 -7.55 -7.27 18.58
N HIS A 26 -7.26 -8.44 18.02
CA HIS A 26 -6.26 -8.57 16.95
C HIS A 26 -6.75 -8.01 15.62
N ILE A 27 -8.06 -8.08 15.32
CA ILE A 27 -8.63 -7.40 14.15
C ILE A 27 -8.45 -5.88 14.26
N VAL A 28 -8.75 -5.31 15.43
CA VAL A 28 -8.57 -3.87 15.67
C VAL A 28 -7.09 -3.47 15.62
N ALA A 29 -6.21 -4.28 16.21
CA ALA A 29 -4.77 -4.05 16.19
C ALA A 29 -4.19 -4.15 14.77
N ALA A 30 -4.63 -5.11 13.96
CA ALA A 30 -4.29 -5.23 12.55
C ALA A 30 -4.69 -3.97 11.77
N ALA A 31 -5.95 -3.52 11.88
CA ALA A 31 -6.40 -2.29 11.22
C ALA A 31 -5.57 -1.07 11.66
N THR A 32 -5.21 -0.98 12.93
CA THR A 32 -4.37 0.10 13.47
C THR A 32 -2.96 0.07 12.88
N LEU A 33 -2.34 -1.12 12.80
CA LEU A 33 -1.02 -1.31 12.19
C LEU A 33 -1.02 -0.84 10.74
N PHE A 34 -1.99 -1.28 9.93
CA PHE A 34 -2.09 -0.87 8.52
C PHE A 34 -2.29 0.63 8.35
N ASN A 35 -3.16 1.25 9.15
CA ASN A 35 -3.35 2.70 9.12
C ASN A 35 -2.07 3.47 9.43
N LEU A 36 -1.32 3.04 10.45
CA LEU A 36 -0.06 3.67 10.84
C LEU A 36 0.99 3.53 9.72
N LYS A 37 1.21 2.31 9.23
CA LYS A 37 2.21 2.04 8.18
C LYS A 37 1.84 2.69 6.84
N ALA A 38 0.55 2.78 6.52
CA ALA A 38 0.07 3.54 5.36
C ALA A 38 0.39 5.04 5.47
N LEU A 39 0.24 5.63 6.66
CA LEU A 39 0.61 7.03 6.88
C LEU A 39 2.13 7.25 6.77
N GLU A 40 2.92 6.37 7.38
CA GLU A 40 4.38 6.39 7.28
C GLU A 40 4.85 6.26 5.83
N ALA A 41 4.30 5.31 5.07
CA ALA A 41 4.62 5.10 3.67
C ALA A 41 4.24 6.29 2.79
N ARG A 42 3.07 6.91 3.02
CA ARG A 42 2.68 8.16 2.33
C ARG A 42 3.67 9.29 2.61
N THR A 43 4.09 9.43 3.86
CA THR A 43 5.04 10.47 4.27
C THR A 43 6.43 10.24 3.65
N ALA A 44 6.87 8.98 3.56
CA ALA A 44 8.13 8.61 2.89
C ALA A 44 8.05 8.84 1.37
N PHE A 45 6.93 8.44 0.75
CA PHE A 45 6.64 8.68 -0.66
C PHE A 45 6.65 10.17 -1.01
N ASP A 46 6.04 11.02 -0.17
CA ASP A 46 6.06 12.46 -0.36
C ASP A 46 7.49 13.00 -0.38
N ARG A 47 8.35 12.57 0.55
CA ARG A 47 9.77 12.97 0.57
C ARG A 47 10.49 12.55 -0.72
N GLU A 48 10.31 11.30 -1.13
CA GLU A 48 11.01 10.74 -2.29
C GLU A 48 10.59 11.40 -3.61
N ILE A 49 9.32 11.78 -3.75
CA ILE A 49 8.86 12.55 -4.92
C ILE A 49 9.46 13.95 -4.95
N HIS A 50 9.56 14.63 -3.81
CA HIS A 50 10.14 15.99 -3.79
C HIS A 50 11.63 15.96 -4.16
N ASP A 51 12.35 14.92 -3.75
CA ASP A 51 13.76 14.76 -4.07
C ASP A 51 13.98 14.36 -5.55
N THR A 52 13.06 13.57 -6.13
CA THR A 52 13.22 13.04 -7.50
C THR A 52 12.65 13.97 -8.59
N THR A 53 11.62 14.78 -8.29
CA THR A 53 10.96 15.67 -9.26
C THR A 53 11.79 16.91 -9.65
N LEU A 54 12.94 17.14 -9.03
CA LEU A 54 13.91 18.15 -9.47
C LEU A 54 14.65 17.76 -10.78
N GLY A 55 14.60 16.49 -11.20
CA GLY A 55 15.38 15.98 -12.33
C GLY A 55 14.60 15.51 -13.56
N ASP A 56 13.42 14.92 -13.42
CA ASP A 56 12.72 14.23 -14.52
C ASP A 56 11.24 14.63 -14.65
N SER A 57 10.89 15.27 -15.77
CA SER A 57 9.53 15.72 -16.12
C SER A 57 8.55 14.59 -16.47
N ILE A 58 8.96 13.32 -16.35
CA ILE A 58 8.17 12.15 -16.77
C ILE A 58 8.18 11.13 -15.63
N PHE A 59 7.43 11.39 -14.57
CA PHE A 59 7.21 10.42 -13.50
C PHE A 59 5.86 9.70 -13.74
N PRO A 60 5.84 8.50 -14.37
CA PRO A 60 4.60 7.81 -14.68
C PRO A 60 3.92 7.26 -13.40
N SER A 61 2.59 7.19 -13.41
CA SER A 61 1.78 6.67 -12.30
C SER A 61 2.14 5.24 -11.89
N ALA A 62 2.58 4.40 -12.83
CA ALA A 62 3.05 3.03 -12.56
C ALA A 62 4.32 2.99 -11.69
N LYS A 63 5.19 4.01 -11.81
CA LYS A 63 6.36 4.15 -10.95
C LYS A 63 5.96 4.52 -9.53
N ALA A 64 4.95 5.39 -9.37
CA ALA A 64 4.38 5.72 -8.07
C ALA A 64 3.75 4.53 -7.36
N THR A 65 3.02 3.66 -8.08
CA THR A 65 2.44 2.45 -7.49
C THR A 65 3.50 1.43 -7.07
N THR A 66 4.55 1.28 -7.86
CA THR A 66 5.67 0.37 -7.52
C THR A 66 6.43 0.87 -6.28
N LEU A 67 6.67 2.18 -6.22
CA LEU A 67 7.37 2.82 -5.11
C LEU A 67 6.58 2.65 -3.80
N ILE A 68 5.27 2.94 -3.82
CA ILE A 68 4.46 2.80 -2.61
C ILE A 68 4.32 1.35 -2.16
N ASP A 69 4.25 0.39 -3.09
CA ASP A 69 4.22 -1.03 -2.76
C ASP A 69 5.55 -1.46 -2.10
N ALA A 70 6.69 -0.97 -2.58
CA ALA A 70 8.00 -1.24 -1.98
C ALA A 70 8.14 -0.63 -0.57
N LEU A 71 7.71 0.62 -0.39
CA LEU A 71 7.70 1.29 0.90
C LEU A 71 6.82 0.56 1.92
N LEU A 72 5.60 0.19 1.53
CA LEU A 72 4.69 -0.55 2.40
C LEU A 72 5.20 -1.94 2.73
N ARG A 73 5.76 -2.67 1.75
CA ARG A 73 6.36 -3.98 2.01
C ARG A 73 7.48 -3.87 3.04
N SER A 74 8.42 -2.97 2.81
CA SER A 74 9.53 -2.74 3.75
C SER A 74 9.04 -2.33 5.15
N ALA A 75 7.92 -1.61 5.25
CA ALA A 75 7.39 -1.15 6.52
C ALA A 75 6.54 -2.20 7.25
N LEU A 76 6.04 -3.23 6.55
CA LEU A 76 5.11 -4.22 7.08
C LEU A 76 5.69 -5.63 7.22
N GLU A 77 6.70 -6.00 6.43
CA GLU A 77 7.18 -7.40 6.37
C GLU A 77 7.60 -7.95 7.75
N ASP A 78 8.49 -7.26 8.44
CA ASP A 78 8.96 -7.67 9.77
C ASP A 78 7.88 -7.47 10.87
N GLU A 79 7.08 -6.42 10.74
CA GLU A 79 6.04 -6.05 11.69
C GLU A 79 4.88 -7.05 11.70
N LEU A 80 4.49 -7.54 10.51
CA LEU A 80 3.47 -8.56 10.37
C LEU A 80 3.92 -9.89 10.95
N GLN A 81 5.17 -10.30 10.70
CA GLN A 81 5.70 -11.53 11.29
C GLN A 81 5.77 -11.44 12.82
N SER A 82 6.20 -10.28 13.35
CA SER A 82 6.23 -10.00 14.78
C SER A 82 4.82 -10.01 15.39
N PHE A 83 3.85 -9.42 14.69
CA PHE A 83 2.45 -9.41 15.08
C PHE A 83 1.87 -10.82 15.18
N LEU A 84 2.06 -11.66 14.15
CA LEU A 84 1.57 -13.04 14.14
C LEU A 84 2.21 -13.89 15.26
N SER A 85 3.51 -13.71 15.47
CA SER A 85 4.25 -14.41 16.53
C SER A 85 3.74 -14.02 17.92
N ALA A 86 3.50 -12.73 18.17
CA ALA A 86 2.92 -12.27 19.43
C ALA A 86 1.49 -12.80 19.64
N ALA A 87 0.65 -12.72 18.59
CA ALA A 87 -0.72 -13.22 18.61
C ALA A 87 -0.78 -14.73 18.92
N ALA A 88 0.14 -15.50 18.34
CA ALA A 88 0.29 -16.94 18.57
C ALA A 88 0.64 -17.25 20.03
N LEU A 89 1.55 -16.51 20.65
CA LEU A 89 1.93 -16.71 22.06
C LEU A 89 0.75 -16.48 23.02
N GLU A 90 -0.10 -15.49 22.73
CA GLU A 90 -1.31 -15.24 23.52
C GLU A 90 -2.29 -16.42 23.50
N LEU A 91 -2.43 -17.13 22.38
CA LEU A 91 -3.30 -18.31 22.29
C LEU A 91 -2.84 -19.45 23.20
N VAL A 92 -1.54 -19.68 23.30
CA VAL A 92 -0.97 -20.71 24.20
C VAL A 92 -1.21 -20.34 25.66
N ALA A 93 -1.14 -19.04 25.98
CA ALA A 93 -1.43 -18.54 27.33
C ALA A 93 -2.91 -18.72 27.72
N ILE A 94 -3.84 -18.74 26.75
CA ILE A 94 -5.25 -19.06 27.01
C ILE A 94 -5.41 -20.57 27.34
N ASN A 95 -4.82 -21.45 26.53
CA ASN A 95 -4.82 -22.89 26.77
C ASN A 95 -3.68 -23.57 26.01
N GLU A 96 -2.82 -24.32 26.71
CA GLU A 96 -1.68 -25.02 26.12
C GLU A 96 -2.05 -25.99 24.99
N LYS A 97 -3.28 -26.53 24.99
CA LYS A 97 -3.79 -27.40 23.90
C LYS A 97 -3.91 -26.69 22.56
N LEU A 98 -3.90 -25.36 22.54
CA LEU A 98 -3.92 -24.56 21.32
C LEU A 98 -2.53 -24.42 20.67
N ASN A 99 -1.48 -25.00 21.26
CA ASN A 99 -0.12 -24.94 20.71
C ASN A 99 -0.02 -25.30 19.21
N PRO A 100 -0.69 -26.34 18.68
CA PRO A 100 -0.64 -26.64 17.25
C PRO A 100 -1.22 -25.51 16.37
N VAL A 101 -2.32 -24.89 16.82
CA VAL A 101 -2.96 -23.77 16.11
C VAL A 101 -2.12 -22.50 16.21
N SER A 102 -1.53 -22.26 17.37
CA SER A 102 -0.58 -21.17 17.62
C SER A 102 0.65 -21.26 16.72
N GLN A 103 1.28 -22.44 16.62
CA GLN A 103 2.42 -22.67 15.73
C GLN A 103 2.05 -22.38 14.27
N ALA A 104 0.91 -22.90 13.79
CA ALA A 104 0.43 -22.62 12.45
C ALA A 104 0.21 -21.12 12.19
N LEU A 105 -0.32 -20.37 13.16
CA LEU A 105 -0.46 -18.91 13.04
C LEU A 105 0.91 -18.21 12.96
N SER A 106 1.88 -18.62 13.77
CA SER A 106 3.22 -18.01 13.78
C SER A 106 4.00 -18.26 12.49
N GLU A 107 3.71 -19.36 11.79
CA GLU A 107 4.36 -19.73 10.53
C GLU A 107 3.57 -19.27 9.28
N ALA A 108 2.39 -18.69 9.48
CA ALA A 108 1.52 -18.25 8.41
C ALA A 108 2.19 -17.14 7.58
N ARG A 109 1.91 -17.15 6.28
CA ARG A 109 2.49 -16.19 5.32
C ARG A 109 1.38 -15.36 4.70
N ILE A 110 1.62 -14.06 4.62
CA ILE A 110 0.75 -13.10 3.95
C ILE A 110 1.35 -12.80 2.57
N GLU A 111 0.50 -12.80 1.54
CA GLU A 111 0.94 -12.53 0.19
C GLU A 111 0.98 -11.02 -0.07
N PHE A 112 2.15 -10.50 -0.43
CA PHE A 112 2.34 -9.10 -0.76
C PHE A 112 2.10 -8.82 -2.27
N PRO A 113 1.59 -7.64 -2.64
CA PRO A 113 1.42 -7.26 -4.03
C PRO A 113 2.77 -7.27 -4.76
N GLY A 114 2.86 -7.91 -5.92
CA GLY A 114 4.08 -7.95 -6.74
C GLY A 114 5.09 -9.06 -6.40
N THR A 115 4.71 -10.08 -5.60
CA THR A 115 5.49 -11.33 -5.44
C THR A 115 5.12 -12.41 -6.44
N ALA A 116 4.02 -12.24 -7.19
CA ALA A 116 3.70 -13.09 -8.33
C ALA A 116 4.67 -12.80 -9.48
N SER A 117 5.60 -13.73 -9.71
CA SER A 117 6.36 -13.87 -10.94
C SER A 117 5.43 -13.78 -12.15
N SER A 118 5.59 -12.73 -12.95
CA SER A 118 5.24 -12.63 -14.37
C SER A 118 3.87 -13.21 -14.77
N ALA A 119 2.81 -12.44 -14.52
CA ALA A 119 1.70 -12.41 -15.47
C ALA A 119 1.90 -11.16 -16.32
N VAL A 120 2.37 -11.36 -17.55
CA VAL A 120 2.45 -10.34 -18.59
C VAL A 120 1.05 -9.80 -18.79
N GLU A 121 0.72 -8.67 -18.17
CA GLU A 121 -0.35 -7.80 -18.64
C GLU A 121 0.15 -7.19 -19.97
N MET A 122 -0.13 -7.89 -21.07
CA MET A 122 -0.15 -7.29 -22.41
C MET A 122 -1.18 -6.16 -22.37
N PHE A 123 -0.71 -4.94 -22.13
CA PHE A 123 -1.45 -3.78 -22.57
C PHE A 123 -1.28 -3.68 -24.09
N PRO A 124 -2.37 -3.57 -24.87
CA PRO A 124 -2.27 -3.31 -26.30
C PRO A 124 -1.59 -1.96 -26.53
N GLU A 125 -0.58 -1.96 -27.41
CA GLU A 125 0.09 -0.75 -27.89
C GLU A 125 -0.96 0.26 -28.40
N PRO A 126 -0.88 1.55 -28.02
CA PRO A 126 -1.60 2.57 -28.74
C PRO A 126 -0.94 2.73 -30.11
N THR A 127 -1.66 2.31 -31.15
CA THR A 127 -1.38 2.63 -32.55
C THR A 127 -1.18 4.14 -32.71
N SER A 128 0.08 4.55 -32.87
CA SER A 128 0.47 5.90 -33.26
C SER A 128 0.52 5.98 -34.78
N ASP A 129 -0.64 6.02 -35.42
CA ASP A 129 -0.77 6.55 -36.77
C ASP A 129 -0.74 8.08 -36.67
N LEU A 130 0.45 8.66 -36.78
CA LEU A 130 0.63 10.09 -37.07
C LEU A 130 1.61 10.24 -38.22
N ASP A 131 1.03 10.15 -39.41
CA ASP A 131 1.31 10.87 -40.65
C ASP A 131 2.70 11.56 -40.75
N GLU A 132 3.62 10.89 -41.43
CA GLU A 132 4.76 11.52 -42.09
C GLU A 132 4.22 12.32 -43.29
N GLY A 133 4.10 13.63 -43.15
CA GLY A 133 3.69 14.49 -44.27
C GLY A 133 3.95 15.96 -44.04
N ASP A 134 4.88 16.49 -44.82
CA ASP A 134 4.96 17.89 -45.28
C ASP A 134 5.86 18.87 -44.50
N LEU A 135 7.18 18.64 -44.63
CA LEU A 135 8.19 19.70 -44.51
C LEU A 135 8.42 20.33 -45.89
N ALA A 136 7.74 21.44 -46.17
CA ALA A 136 8.02 22.31 -47.31
C ALA A 136 8.29 23.76 -46.86
N ALA A 137 9.58 24.10 -46.90
CA ALA A 137 10.19 25.38 -47.27
C ALA A 137 9.51 26.72 -46.89
N ALA A 138 10.20 27.49 -46.03
CA ALA A 138 10.33 28.94 -46.18
C ALA A 138 11.58 29.44 -45.44
N GLU A 139 12.68 29.69 -46.17
CA GLU A 139 13.60 30.77 -45.79
C GLU A 139 12.88 32.12 -45.96
N PRO A 140 13.18 33.14 -45.15
CA PRO A 140 14.20 34.10 -45.59
C PRO A 140 15.07 34.75 -44.50
N ALA A 141 16.24 35.17 -44.97
CA ALA A 141 16.95 36.41 -44.64
C ALA A 141 17.73 36.54 -43.31
N GLN A 142 19.05 36.63 -43.50
CA GLN A 142 20.01 37.30 -42.63
C GLN A 142 19.61 38.76 -42.36
N GLY A 143 19.75 39.22 -41.11
CA GLY A 143 19.57 40.63 -40.75
C GLY A 143 19.69 40.87 -39.25
N ALA A 144 20.88 41.23 -38.80
CA ALA A 144 21.20 41.57 -37.41
C ALA A 144 20.35 42.72 -36.86
N TRP A 145 19.60 42.50 -35.77
CA TRP A 145 19.20 43.54 -34.82
C TRP A 145 19.25 42.97 -33.40
N ILE A 146 20.26 43.41 -32.63
CA ILE A 146 20.31 43.27 -31.18
C ILE A 146 19.14 44.11 -30.63
N SER A 147 18.04 43.44 -30.32
CA SER A 147 16.92 44.03 -29.59
C SER A 147 17.13 43.74 -28.10
N THR A 148 17.60 44.76 -27.39
CA THR A 148 17.60 44.82 -25.93
C THR A 148 16.18 44.68 -25.41
N LEU A 149 15.75 43.45 -25.14
CA LEU A 149 14.60 43.20 -24.28
C LEU A 149 14.92 43.80 -22.90
N PRO A 150 14.12 44.74 -22.37
CA PRO A 150 14.36 45.30 -21.06
C PRO A 150 14.33 44.16 -20.04
N ALA A 151 15.37 44.05 -19.20
CA ALA A 151 15.52 43.01 -18.19
C ALA A 151 14.27 42.83 -17.30
N ARG A 152 13.41 43.85 -17.20
CA ARG A 152 12.09 43.79 -16.53
C ARG A 152 11.06 42.88 -17.21
N VAL A 153 11.02 42.84 -18.55
CA VAL A 153 10.10 41.98 -19.32
C VAL A 153 10.61 40.54 -19.37
N GLY A 154 11.94 40.36 -19.47
CA GLY A 154 12.58 39.03 -19.33
C GLY A 154 12.35 38.42 -17.94
N ARG A 155 12.41 39.23 -16.87
CA ARG A 155 12.10 38.78 -15.50
C ARG A 155 10.62 38.44 -15.32
N GLN A 156 9.70 39.25 -15.84
CA GLN A 156 8.26 38.94 -15.78
C GLN A 156 7.86 37.69 -16.60
N LEU A 157 8.51 37.43 -17.73
CA LEU A 157 8.30 36.20 -18.50
C LEU A 157 8.94 34.98 -17.81
N ALA A 158 10.13 35.13 -17.22
CA ALA A 158 10.76 34.08 -16.43
C ALA A 158 9.97 33.78 -15.13
N ASP A 159 9.41 34.79 -14.48
CA ASP A 159 8.57 34.64 -13.29
C ASP A 159 7.21 33.99 -13.64
N LYS A 160 6.61 34.34 -14.79
CA LYS A 160 5.39 33.69 -15.30
C LYS A 160 5.65 32.26 -15.78
N ALA A 161 6.77 32.00 -16.44
CA ALA A 161 7.19 30.66 -16.84
C ALA A 161 7.54 29.80 -15.62
N GLY A 162 8.20 30.37 -14.61
CA GLY A 162 8.49 29.72 -13.33
C GLY A 162 7.23 29.42 -12.53
N ALA A 163 6.26 30.35 -12.50
CA ALA A 163 4.96 30.12 -11.89
C ALA A 163 4.16 29.04 -12.64
N ALA A 164 4.17 29.04 -13.97
CA ALA A 164 3.49 28.02 -14.77
C ALA A 164 4.14 26.63 -14.62
N ALA A 165 5.48 26.56 -14.58
CA ALA A 165 6.22 25.32 -14.33
C ALA A 165 6.00 24.80 -12.90
N GLY A 166 5.99 25.70 -11.90
CA GLY A 166 5.65 25.35 -10.51
C GLY A 166 4.23 24.78 -10.39
N HIS A 167 3.25 25.42 -11.06
CA HIS A 167 1.86 24.98 -11.04
C HIS A 167 1.64 23.64 -11.76
N LEU A 168 2.43 23.35 -12.80
CA LEU A 168 2.42 22.07 -13.51
C LEU A 168 3.04 20.95 -12.65
N ASN A 169 4.14 21.25 -11.96
CA ASN A 169 4.80 20.31 -11.05
C ASN A 169 3.88 19.92 -9.88
N GLU A 170 3.21 20.90 -9.27
CA GLU A 170 2.27 20.65 -8.16
C GLU A 170 1.10 19.76 -8.59
N LYS A 171 0.52 20.01 -9.77
CA LYS A 171 -0.53 19.14 -10.34
C LYS A 171 -0.05 17.73 -10.63
N LEU A 172 1.21 17.55 -11.02
CA LEU A 172 1.80 16.23 -11.23
C LEU A 172 1.97 15.51 -9.89
N ILE A 173 2.53 16.18 -8.88
CA ILE A 173 2.72 15.64 -7.53
C ILE A 173 1.38 15.19 -6.94
N ASP A 174 0.32 16.01 -7.07
CA ASP A 174 -1.01 15.65 -6.57
C ASP A 174 -1.61 14.44 -7.28
N ARG A 175 -1.34 14.28 -8.59
CA ARG A 175 -1.75 13.07 -9.33
C ARG A 175 -1.01 11.83 -8.81
N LEU A 176 0.29 11.94 -8.53
CA LEU A 176 1.09 10.83 -7.98
C LEU A 176 0.63 10.45 -6.58
N ARG A 177 0.39 11.44 -5.71
CA ARG A 177 -0.22 11.25 -4.39
C ARG A 177 -1.58 10.55 -4.50
N GLY A 178 -2.42 11.01 -5.41
CA GLY A 178 -3.73 10.41 -5.67
C GLY A 178 -3.63 8.96 -6.14
N ALA A 179 -2.66 8.64 -7.01
CA ALA A 179 -2.41 7.28 -7.47
C ALA A 179 -1.92 6.38 -6.33
N ALA A 180 -0.95 6.84 -5.53
CA ALA A 180 -0.44 6.11 -4.38
C ALA A 180 -1.55 5.87 -3.33
N ALA A 181 -2.34 6.91 -2.98
CA ALA A 181 -3.44 6.78 -2.05
C ALA A 181 -4.48 5.73 -2.50
N LYS A 182 -4.84 5.74 -3.79
CA LYS A 182 -5.74 4.72 -4.38
C LYS A 182 -5.13 3.32 -4.37
N ARG A 183 -3.82 3.19 -4.59
CA ARG A 183 -3.11 1.91 -4.56
C ARG A 183 -3.08 1.31 -3.16
N ILE A 184 -2.76 2.12 -2.15
CA ILE A 184 -2.82 1.73 -0.73
C ILE A 184 -4.22 1.25 -0.39
N ASP A 185 -5.23 2.07 -0.70
CA ASP A 185 -6.62 1.78 -0.39
C ASP A 185 -7.06 0.44 -1.00
N ARG A 186 -6.85 0.23 -2.31
CA ARG A 186 -7.41 -0.93 -3.03
C ARG A 186 -6.63 -2.23 -2.93
N THR A 187 -5.37 -2.19 -2.54
CA THR A 187 -4.48 -3.36 -2.62
C THR A 187 -3.94 -3.74 -1.25
N TRP A 188 -3.78 -2.78 -0.35
CA TRP A 188 -3.22 -3.04 0.97
C TRP A 188 -4.29 -3.08 2.06
N MET A 189 -5.33 -2.25 1.97
CA MET A 189 -6.28 -2.04 3.08
C MET A 189 -7.69 -2.55 2.82
N ASN A 190 -8.23 -2.29 1.63
CA ASN A 190 -9.60 -2.61 1.25
C ASN A 190 -9.62 -3.47 -0.01
N ASP A 191 -10.60 -4.37 -0.08
CA ASP A 191 -10.77 -5.23 -1.23
C ASP A 191 -11.32 -4.45 -2.43
N ALA A 192 -10.66 -4.61 -3.58
CA ALA A 192 -11.15 -4.09 -4.84
C ALA A 192 -11.99 -5.16 -5.57
N PRO A 193 -13.13 -4.79 -6.19
CA PRO A 193 -13.92 -5.74 -6.96
C PRO A 193 -13.09 -6.41 -8.07
N GLY A 194 -13.10 -7.75 -8.10
CA GLY A 194 -12.38 -8.54 -9.12
C GLY A 194 -10.86 -8.62 -8.91
N ALA A 195 -10.33 -8.14 -7.79
CA ALA A 195 -8.92 -8.24 -7.42
C ALA A 195 -8.71 -9.33 -6.35
N PRO A 196 -7.45 -9.83 -6.16
CA PRO A 196 -7.12 -10.64 -4.99
C PRO A 196 -7.40 -9.88 -3.69
N PRO A 197 -7.60 -10.59 -2.56
CA PRO A 197 -7.85 -9.96 -1.27
C PRO A 197 -6.69 -9.06 -0.87
N SER A 198 -7.02 -7.91 -0.29
CA SER A 198 -6.04 -6.97 0.22
C SER A 198 -5.20 -7.60 1.33
N VAL A 199 -3.98 -7.10 1.55
CA VAL A 199 -3.07 -7.62 2.58
C VAL A 199 -3.73 -7.56 3.97
N GLN A 200 -4.47 -6.49 4.26
CA GLN A 200 -5.25 -6.36 5.49
C GLN A 200 -6.37 -7.39 5.58
N SER A 201 -7.13 -7.62 4.50
CA SER A 201 -8.18 -8.64 4.46
C SER A 201 -7.63 -10.05 4.65
N GLN A 202 -6.46 -10.36 4.07
CA GLN A 202 -5.78 -11.65 4.28
C GLN A 202 -5.43 -11.86 5.76
N LEU A 203 -4.88 -10.85 6.43
CA LEU A 203 -4.56 -10.93 7.87
C LEU A 203 -5.82 -11.09 8.73
N ILE A 204 -6.89 -10.32 8.45
CA ILE A 204 -8.15 -10.45 9.19
C ILE A 204 -8.76 -11.84 8.98
N GLY A 205 -8.75 -12.34 7.74
CA GLY A 205 -9.20 -13.70 7.42
C GLY A 205 -8.42 -14.76 8.19
N LEU A 206 -7.09 -14.64 8.24
CA LEU A 206 -6.24 -15.55 9.01
C LEU A 206 -6.56 -15.54 10.52
N ILE A 207 -6.79 -14.36 11.11
CA ILE A 207 -7.19 -14.23 12.51
C ILE A 207 -8.55 -14.90 12.75
N ASP A 208 -9.52 -14.70 11.86
CA ASP A 208 -10.85 -15.30 11.93
C ASP A 208 -10.82 -16.82 11.83
N GLU A 209 -10.07 -17.35 10.86
CA GLU A 209 -9.86 -18.78 10.66
C GLU A 209 -9.17 -19.41 11.87
N THR A 210 -8.18 -18.72 12.44
CA THR A 210 -7.48 -19.19 13.64
C THR A 210 -8.41 -19.23 14.85
N ALA A 211 -9.20 -18.17 15.07
CA ALA A 211 -10.17 -18.13 16.17
C ALA A 211 -11.22 -19.25 16.03
N TYR A 212 -11.65 -19.53 14.79
CA TYR A 212 -12.54 -20.65 14.50
C TYR A 212 -11.89 -22.00 14.78
N ALA A 213 -10.65 -22.22 14.32
CA ALA A 213 -9.88 -23.44 14.59
C ALA A 213 -9.70 -23.68 16.09
N CYS A 214 -9.35 -22.65 16.87
CA CYS A 214 -9.24 -22.74 18.32
C CYS A 214 -10.56 -23.19 18.97
N ARG A 215 -11.70 -22.66 18.52
CA ARG A 215 -13.02 -23.03 19.06
C ARG A 215 -13.37 -24.50 18.79
N ILE A 216 -12.96 -25.03 17.62
CA ILE A 216 -13.11 -26.46 17.29
C ILE A 216 -12.15 -27.30 18.13
N SER A 217 -10.89 -26.88 18.31
CA SER A 217 -9.93 -27.64 19.11
C SER A 217 -10.32 -27.77 20.59
N LEU A 218 -11.15 -26.86 21.10
CA LEU A 218 -11.65 -26.88 22.48
C LEU A 218 -13.03 -27.54 22.63
N SER A 219 -13.71 -27.90 21.54
CA SER A 219 -15.00 -28.61 21.59
C SER A 219 -14.81 -30.12 21.74
#